data_AF-S4PHM8-F1
#
_entry.id   AF-S4PHM8-F1
#
_cell.length_a   1.000
_cell.length_b   1.000
_cell.length_c   1.000
_cell.angle_alpha   90.00
_cell.angle_beta   90.00
_cell.angle_gamma   90.00
#
_symmetry.space_group_name_H-M   'P 1'
#
loop_
_entity.id
_entity.type
_entity.pdbx_description
1 polymer ?
#
loop_
_entity_poly.entity_id
_entity_poly.type
_entity_poly.pdbx_seq_one_letter_code
_entity_poly.pdbx_strand_id
1 'polypeptide(L)'
;MAVGVSERTVTNILAEGKESDSKFKSPHKDRKKRLKKLELDNFNVDVIRSTIQNYHLEHRELPTLLKLKGIFQDKLNYDGSISTLRTALLKLGYKWRKTVDNRRVIIERHDIQKLRFSYLKNLLRYRQENRCIVYTDESYILTNHVQNKGWGNKDGPPLKRNLSKGQRIIIVHAGSEQGFVPNALLTYKANSVSGDYHSNMNAENYEKWLKERLVPNLPPNSVVVLDNASYHNVQNDRAPNSNSKKIEMQRWLTEKNIAFNQDMKKIELYD
;
A
#
# COMPACT_ATOMS: atom_id res chain seq x y z
N MET A 1 48.22 1.83 52.42
CA MET A 1 46.94 1.85 51.68
C MET A 1 47.24 1.56 50.21
N ALA A 2 46.95 0.35 49.74
CA ALA A 2 47.17 -0.06 48.35
C ALA A 2 45.95 0.30 47.52
N VAL A 3 45.89 1.55 47.04
CA VAL A 3 44.94 1.94 46.00
C VAL A 3 45.59 1.47 44.70
N GLY A 4 45.09 0.40 44.07
CA GLY A 4 45.72 -0.37 42.98
C GLY A 4 45.97 0.37 41.66
N VAL A 5 46.57 1.55 41.73
CA VAL A 5 46.93 2.44 40.63
C VAL A 5 48.44 2.59 40.65
N SER A 6 49.09 2.37 39.51
CA SER A 6 50.55 2.44 39.43
C SER A 6 51.06 3.86 39.65
N GLU A 7 52.22 3.99 40.29
CA GLU A 7 52.90 5.28 40.48
C GLU A 7 53.13 6.02 39.15
N ARG A 8 53.38 5.26 38.08
CA ARG A 8 53.51 5.78 36.71
C ARG A 8 52.21 6.42 36.18
N THR A 9 51.06 5.90 36.57
CA THR A 9 49.76 6.47 36.20
C THR A 9 49.54 7.79 36.92
N VAL A 10 49.90 7.86 38.21
CA VAL A 10 49.76 9.07 39.04
C VAL A 10 50.67 10.19 38.51
N THR A 11 51.93 9.86 38.21
CA THR A 11 52.89 10.83 37.65
C THR A 11 52.47 11.37 36.28
N ASN A 12 51.92 10.53 35.40
CA ASN A 12 51.39 10.97 34.11
C ASN A 12 50.20 11.91 34.25
N ILE A 13 49.26 11.62 35.16
CA ILE A 13 48.09 12.49 35.43
C ILE A 13 48.54 13.83 36.01
N LEU A 14 49.51 13.83 36.93
CA LEU A 14 50.06 15.06 37.51
C LEU A 14 50.79 15.92 36.46
N ALA A 15 51.46 15.31 35.48
CA ALA A 15 52.06 16.04 34.37
C ALA A 15 50.99 16.66 33.44
N GLU A 16 49.95 15.90 33.08
CA GLU A 16 48.85 16.38 32.24
C GLU A 16 48.03 17.50 32.92
N GLY A 17 47.92 17.45 34.26
CA GLY A 17 47.29 18.51 35.06
C GLY A 17 48.12 19.78 35.23
N LYS A 18 49.45 19.73 34.99
CA LYS A 18 50.29 20.94 34.97
C LYS A 18 50.21 21.68 33.64
N GLU A 19 49.96 20.97 32.54
CA GLU A 19 49.80 21.57 31.20
C GLU A 19 48.36 22.01 30.89
N SER A 20 47.36 21.43 31.56
CA SER A 20 45.95 21.76 31.36
C SER A 20 45.36 22.47 32.57
N ASP A 21 44.87 23.69 32.36
CA ASP A 21 44.30 24.57 33.39
C ASP A 21 42.93 24.04 33.88
N SER A 22 42.94 22.90 34.60
CA SER A 22 41.84 22.21 35.29
C SER A 22 40.89 21.28 34.48
N LYS A 23 41.24 20.83 33.27
CA LYS A 23 40.43 19.84 32.51
C LYS A 23 41.21 18.59 32.09
N PHE A 24 41.12 17.54 32.92
CA PHE A 24 41.56 16.20 32.54
C PHE A 24 40.66 15.60 31.44
N LYS A 25 41.25 15.20 30.31
CA LYS A 25 40.53 14.45 29.27
C LYS A 25 40.52 12.97 29.66
N SER A 26 39.36 12.31 29.58
CA SER A 26 39.30 10.86 29.79
C SER A 26 40.18 10.14 28.75
N PRO A 27 41.04 9.17 29.14
CA PRO A 27 42.01 8.50 28.26
C PRO A 27 41.41 7.77 27.04
N HIS A 28 40.08 7.67 26.95
CA HIS A 28 39.38 6.86 25.96
C HIS A 28 38.61 7.64 24.89
N LYS A 29 38.72 8.97 24.82
CA LYS A 29 37.91 9.76 23.87
C LYS A 29 38.29 9.58 22.39
N ASP A 30 39.57 9.31 22.08
CA ASP A 30 40.05 9.24 20.69
C ASP A 30 40.41 7.82 20.25
N ARG A 31 39.47 6.87 20.41
CA ARG A 31 39.60 5.59 19.70
C ARG A 31 39.45 5.83 18.20
N LYS A 32 40.48 5.49 17.41
CA LYS A 32 40.39 5.45 15.94
C LYS A 32 39.13 4.68 15.55
N LYS A 33 38.12 5.36 14.99
CA LYS A 33 36.90 4.71 14.52
C LYS A 33 37.29 3.79 13.38
N ARG A 34 36.96 2.50 13.52
CA ARG A 34 37.14 1.52 12.46
C ARG A 34 36.42 2.02 11.20
N LEU A 35 37.12 2.03 10.07
CA LEU A 35 36.54 2.41 8.77
C LEU A 35 35.29 1.55 8.51
N LYS A 36 34.19 2.20 8.11
CA LYS A 36 32.96 1.50 7.77
C LYS A 36 33.20 0.78 6.45
N LYS A 37 33.01 -0.54 6.42
CA LYS A 37 33.09 -1.34 5.18
C LYS A 37 31.97 -1.08 4.18
N LEU A 38 30.96 -0.31 4.57
CA LEU A 38 29.92 0.18 3.68
C LEU A 38 29.66 1.63 4.05
N GLU A 39 30.00 2.51 3.12
CA GLU A 39 29.65 3.93 3.20
C GLU A 39 28.22 4.10 2.68
N LEU A 40 27.36 4.70 3.49
CA LEU A 40 25.97 4.97 3.14
C LEU A 40 25.90 6.36 2.51
N ASP A 41 26.58 6.55 1.38
CA ASP A 41 26.39 7.72 0.53
C ASP A 41 25.09 7.58 -0.29
N ASN A 42 24.65 8.65 -0.94
CA ASN A 42 23.39 8.63 -1.69
C ASN A 42 23.38 7.57 -2.79
N PHE A 43 24.53 7.38 -3.48
CA PHE A 43 24.65 6.40 -4.55
C PHE A 43 24.47 4.96 -4.05
N ASN A 44 25.24 4.52 -3.03
CA ASN A 44 25.14 3.17 -2.50
C ASN A 44 23.76 2.90 -1.92
N VAL A 45 23.16 3.91 -1.27
CA VAL A 45 21.80 3.82 -0.73
C VAL A 45 20.78 3.56 -1.83
N ASP A 46 20.87 4.24 -2.96
CA ASP A 46 19.94 4.06 -4.08
C ASP A 46 20.14 2.70 -4.78
N VAL A 47 21.38 2.23 -4.90
CA VAL A 47 21.67 0.87 -5.40
C VAL A 47 21.12 -0.20 -4.45
N ILE A 48 21.25 -0.03 -3.14
CA ILE A 48 20.69 -0.95 -2.14
C ILE A 48 19.17 -0.98 -2.21
N ARG A 49 18.52 0.18 -2.29
CA ARG A 49 17.07 0.29 -2.36
C ARG A 49 16.50 -0.35 -3.61
N SER A 50 17.02 0.03 -4.77
CA SER A 50 16.59 -0.50 -6.08
C SER A 50 16.81 -2.01 -6.16
N THR A 51 17.96 -2.51 -5.72
CA THR A 51 18.25 -3.95 -5.71
C THR A 51 17.26 -4.71 -4.84
N ILE A 52 16.96 -4.25 -3.62
CA ILE A 52 16.01 -4.94 -2.73
C ILE A 52 14.58 -4.87 -3.26
N GLN A 53 14.18 -3.74 -3.87
CA GLN A 53 12.85 -3.57 -4.46
C GLN A 53 12.64 -4.50 -5.67
N ASN A 54 13.65 -4.62 -6.53
CA ASN A 54 13.57 -5.41 -7.76
C ASN A 54 13.95 -6.88 -7.57
N TYR A 55 14.55 -7.24 -6.43
CA TYR A 55 15.05 -8.59 -6.17
C TYR A 55 14.04 -9.70 -6.48
N HIS A 56 12.79 -9.51 -6.08
CA HIS A 56 11.74 -10.50 -6.30
C HIS A 56 11.29 -10.56 -7.78
N LEU A 57 11.38 -9.45 -8.53
CA LEU A 57 11.11 -9.43 -9.98
C LEU A 57 12.19 -10.19 -10.75
N GLU A 58 13.45 -9.97 -10.38
CA GLU A 58 14.62 -10.54 -11.06
C GLU A 58 14.81 -12.02 -10.72
N HIS A 59 14.66 -12.41 -9.45
CA HIS A 59 15.00 -13.75 -8.98
C HIS A 59 13.80 -14.63 -8.59
N ARG A 60 12.58 -14.08 -8.57
CA ARG A 60 11.34 -14.78 -8.16
C ARG A 60 11.39 -15.42 -6.77
N GLU A 61 12.23 -14.90 -5.89
CA GLU A 61 12.43 -15.40 -4.53
C GLU A 61 12.59 -14.24 -3.52
N LEU A 62 12.66 -14.56 -2.23
CA LEU A 62 12.80 -13.55 -1.16
C LEU A 62 14.27 -13.21 -0.92
N PRO A 63 14.61 -11.92 -0.76
CA PRO A 63 15.98 -11.52 -0.49
C PRO A 63 16.42 -11.99 0.89
N THR A 64 17.51 -12.76 0.93
CA THR A 64 18.22 -13.09 2.17
C THR A 64 19.50 -12.30 2.27
N LEU A 65 20.03 -12.10 3.47
CA LEU A 65 21.28 -11.35 3.66
C LEU A 65 22.46 -11.97 2.91
N LEU A 66 22.49 -13.30 2.76
CA LEU A 66 23.56 -14.00 2.06
C LEU A 66 23.51 -13.72 0.55
N LYS A 67 22.32 -13.75 -0.04
CA LYS A 67 22.13 -13.46 -1.47
C LYS A 67 22.32 -11.99 -1.79
N LEU A 68 21.80 -11.09 -0.94
CA LEU A 68 22.06 -9.66 -1.05
C LEU A 68 23.55 -9.33 -0.95
N LYS A 69 24.29 -10.04 -0.09
CA LYS A 69 25.75 -9.88 0.00
C LYS A 69 26.42 -10.21 -1.33
N GLY A 70 26.05 -11.32 -1.98
CA GLY A 70 26.58 -11.69 -3.30
C GLY A 70 26.32 -10.60 -4.34
N ILE A 71 25.08 -10.10 -4.43
CA ILE A 71 24.75 -9.03 -5.39
C ILE A 71 25.51 -7.73 -5.08
N PHE A 72 25.67 -7.37 -3.80
CA PHE A 72 26.41 -6.16 -3.43
C PHE A 72 27.93 -6.33 -3.55
N GLN A 73 28.47 -7.55 -3.54
CA GLN A 73 29.85 -7.80 -3.92
C GLN A 73 30.08 -7.38 -5.36
N ASP A 74 29.16 -7.73 -6.27
CA ASP A 74 29.30 -7.40 -7.69
C ASP A 74 28.95 -5.93 -8.00
N LYS A 75 27.87 -5.40 -7.41
CA LYS A 75 27.37 -4.04 -7.72
C LYS A 75 28.11 -2.93 -6.98
N LEU A 76 28.60 -3.18 -5.77
CA LEU A 76 29.15 -2.16 -4.86
C LEU A 76 30.56 -2.49 -4.38
N ASN A 77 31.20 -3.55 -4.92
CA ASN A 77 32.47 -4.07 -4.41
C ASN A 77 32.45 -4.30 -2.89
N TYR A 78 31.31 -4.74 -2.37
CA TYR A 78 31.10 -4.87 -0.92
C TYR A 78 31.88 -6.04 -0.33
N ASP A 79 32.96 -5.76 0.42
CA ASP A 79 33.82 -6.77 1.07
C ASP A 79 33.43 -7.06 2.54
N GLY A 80 32.31 -6.49 3.00
CA GLY A 80 31.90 -6.54 4.40
C GLY A 80 31.23 -7.84 4.84
N SER A 81 31.15 -8.02 6.16
CA SER A 81 30.47 -9.18 6.74
C SER A 81 28.95 -9.09 6.59
N ILE A 82 28.26 -10.23 6.69
CA ILE A 82 26.79 -10.29 6.73
C ILE A 82 26.24 -9.41 7.87
N SER A 83 26.91 -9.40 9.02
CA SER A 83 26.53 -8.57 10.17
C SER A 83 26.59 -7.07 9.85
N THR A 84 27.62 -6.64 9.11
CA THR A 84 27.77 -5.24 8.71
C THR A 84 26.67 -4.83 7.73
N LEU A 85 26.33 -5.70 6.78
CA LEU A 85 25.23 -5.50 5.84
C LEU A 85 23.89 -5.41 6.57
N ARG A 86 23.64 -6.30 7.55
CA ARG A 86 22.44 -6.25 8.39
C ARG A 86 22.33 -4.92 9.13
N THR A 87 23.41 -4.43 9.74
CA THR A 87 23.41 -3.13 10.43
C THR A 87 23.11 -1.98 9.47
N ALA A 88 23.65 -2.01 8.25
CA ALA A 88 23.36 -1.01 7.22
C ALA A 88 21.89 -1.01 6.80
N LEU A 89 21.32 -2.18 6.51
CA LEU A 89 19.91 -2.32 6.15
C LEU A 89 18.98 -1.85 7.27
N LEU A 90 19.30 -2.15 8.53
CA LEU A 90 18.55 -1.65 9.68
C LEU A 90 18.59 -0.12 9.78
N LYS A 91 19.75 0.50 9.50
CA LYS A 91 19.88 1.98 9.46
C LYS A 91 19.07 2.62 8.33
N LEU A 92 18.89 1.91 7.22
CA LEU A 92 18.03 2.33 6.11
C LEU A 92 16.53 2.06 6.35
N GLY A 93 16.17 1.49 7.50
CA GLY A 93 14.78 1.23 7.89
C GLY A 93 14.24 -0.15 7.50
N TYR A 94 15.05 -1.01 6.87
CA TYR A 94 14.66 -2.39 6.56
C TYR A 94 14.58 -3.23 7.84
N LYS A 95 13.61 -4.13 7.92
CA LYS A 95 13.42 -5.05 9.05
C LYS A 95 13.10 -6.45 8.51
N TRP A 96 13.66 -7.47 9.14
CA TRP A 96 13.23 -8.84 8.89
C TRP A 96 11.79 -9.02 9.38
N ARG A 97 10.90 -9.47 8.50
CA ARG A 97 9.48 -9.67 8.79
C ARG A 97 9.06 -11.04 8.28
N LYS A 98 8.12 -11.67 8.98
CA LYS A 98 7.44 -12.86 8.46
C LYS A 98 6.68 -12.45 7.19
N THR A 99 6.81 -13.24 6.14
CA THR A 99 5.92 -13.10 4.99
C THR A 99 4.50 -13.40 5.44
N VAL A 100 3.63 -12.43 5.20
CA VAL A 100 2.18 -12.64 5.23
C VAL A 100 1.76 -13.05 3.81
N ASP A 101 0.51 -13.49 3.64
CA ASP A 101 -0.11 -13.82 2.35
C ASP A 101 0.42 -12.95 1.18
N ASN A 102 0.62 -13.54 0.00
CA ASN A 102 1.33 -12.95 -1.16
C ASN A 102 0.80 -11.57 -1.59
N ARG A 103 -0.39 -11.19 -1.12
CA ARG A 103 -1.05 -9.88 -1.27
C ARG A 103 -0.25 -8.68 -0.74
N ARG A 104 0.76 -8.88 0.12
CA ARG A 104 1.57 -7.79 0.70
C ARG A 104 2.93 -7.56 0.04
N VAL A 105 3.29 -8.35 -0.97
CA VAL A 105 4.44 -8.02 -1.84
C VAL A 105 3.97 -6.91 -2.77
N ILE A 106 3.90 -5.68 -2.25
CA ILE A 106 3.58 -4.47 -3.02
C ILE A 106 4.84 -4.12 -3.81
N ILE A 107 5.07 -4.87 -4.88
CA ILE A 107 5.94 -4.40 -5.94
C ILE A 107 5.01 -3.75 -6.94
N GLU A 108 4.99 -2.44 -6.88
CA GLU A 108 4.16 -1.63 -7.75
C GLU A 108 4.69 -1.78 -9.17
N ARG A 109 3.92 -2.42 -10.06
CA ARG A 109 4.27 -2.53 -11.47
C ARG A 109 4.43 -1.11 -12.07
N HIS A 110 5.34 -0.95 -13.04
CA HIS A 110 5.61 0.37 -13.64
C HIS A 110 4.38 1.06 -14.23
N ASP A 111 3.43 0.30 -14.78
CA ASP A 111 2.15 0.84 -15.26
C ASP A 111 1.31 1.41 -14.12
N ILE A 112 1.25 0.72 -12.97
CA ILE A 112 0.58 1.21 -11.76
C ILE A 112 1.27 2.47 -11.21
N GLN A 113 2.61 2.51 -11.22
CA GLN A 113 3.38 3.71 -10.82
C GLN A 113 3.03 4.92 -11.69
N LYS A 114 2.95 4.73 -13.01
CA LYS A 114 2.56 5.80 -13.96
C LYS A 114 1.12 6.28 -13.70
N LEU A 115 0.19 5.36 -13.43
CA LEU A 115 -1.20 5.70 -13.11
C LEU A 115 -1.27 6.49 -11.80
N ARG A 116 -0.55 6.07 -10.75
CA ARG A 116 -0.50 6.78 -9.47
C ARG A 116 0.16 8.14 -9.59
N PHE A 117 1.24 8.26 -10.36
CA PHE A 117 1.85 9.55 -10.67
C PHE A 117 0.86 10.50 -11.36
N SER A 118 0.14 10.00 -12.37
CA SER A 118 -0.87 10.79 -13.11
C SER A 118 -2.03 11.21 -12.19
N TYR A 119 -2.53 10.29 -11.36
CA TYR A 119 -3.53 10.57 -10.34
C TYR A 119 -3.09 11.66 -9.38
N LEU A 120 -1.88 11.55 -8.80
CA LEU A 120 -1.34 12.54 -7.87
C LEU A 120 -1.14 13.91 -8.53
N LYS A 121 -0.65 13.94 -9.79
CA LYS A 121 -0.49 15.18 -10.55
C LYS A 121 -1.85 15.88 -10.77
N ASN A 122 -2.88 15.12 -11.14
CA ASN A 122 -4.23 15.66 -11.31
C ASN A 122 -4.81 16.15 -9.97
N LEU A 123 -4.63 15.39 -8.90
CA LEU A 123 -5.10 15.76 -7.57
C LEU A 123 -4.44 17.05 -7.07
N LEU A 124 -3.13 17.20 -7.31
CA LEU A 124 -2.39 18.43 -7.00
C LEU A 124 -2.92 19.62 -7.79
N ARG A 125 -3.18 19.44 -9.09
CA ARG A 125 -3.79 20.49 -9.93
C ARG A 125 -5.15 20.92 -9.38
N TYR A 126 -6.04 19.97 -9.04
CA TYR A 126 -7.36 20.30 -8.49
C TYR A 126 -7.30 21.02 -7.15
N ARG A 127 -6.30 20.72 -6.31
CA ARG A 127 -6.04 21.48 -5.08
C ARG A 127 -5.61 22.91 -5.38
N GLN A 128 -4.74 23.12 -6.37
CA GLN A 128 -4.31 24.46 -6.81
C GLN A 128 -5.47 25.28 -7.39
N GLU A 129 -6.42 24.62 -8.05
CA GLU A 129 -7.67 25.21 -8.55
C GLU A 129 -8.70 25.46 -7.43
N ASN A 130 -8.37 25.21 -6.15
CA ASN A 130 -9.27 25.31 -5.00
C ASN A 130 -10.59 24.54 -5.18
N ARG A 131 -10.55 23.39 -5.84
CA ARG A 131 -11.73 22.54 -6.04
C ARG A 131 -11.99 21.69 -4.80
N CYS A 132 -13.26 21.53 -4.43
CA CYS A 132 -13.66 20.62 -3.35
C CYS A 132 -13.38 19.17 -3.77
N ILE A 133 -12.49 18.49 -3.06
CA ILE A 133 -12.18 17.07 -3.31
C ILE A 133 -12.98 16.23 -2.34
N VAL A 134 -13.87 15.41 -2.90
CA VAL A 134 -14.79 14.55 -2.16
C VAL A 134 -14.39 13.09 -2.37
N TYR A 135 -14.14 12.38 -1.28
CA TYR A 135 -13.80 10.96 -1.28
C TYR A 135 -15.04 10.14 -0.94
N THR A 136 -15.24 9.02 -1.63
CA THR A 136 -16.36 8.11 -1.40
C THR A 136 -15.84 6.70 -1.15
N ASP A 137 -16.50 5.96 -0.26
CA ASP A 137 -16.18 4.56 -0.04
C ASP A 137 -17.42 3.79 0.48
N GLU A 138 -17.39 2.47 0.30
CA GLU A 138 -18.37 1.55 0.87
C GLU A 138 -17.75 0.69 1.96
N SER A 139 -18.44 0.62 3.10
CA SER A 139 -18.08 -0.24 4.21
C SER A 139 -19.20 -1.18 4.58
N TYR A 140 -18.84 -2.28 5.24
CA TYR A 140 -19.75 -3.35 5.60
C TYR A 140 -19.54 -3.74 7.05
N ILE A 141 -20.62 -3.73 7.83
CA ILE A 141 -20.65 -4.29 9.17
C ILE A 141 -21.39 -5.62 9.11
N LEU A 142 -20.75 -6.70 9.55
CA LEU A 142 -21.42 -7.97 9.72
C LEU A 142 -22.14 -8.00 11.07
N THR A 143 -23.39 -8.44 11.12
CA THR A 143 -24.13 -8.56 12.38
C THR A 143 -23.50 -9.55 13.37
N ASN A 144 -22.67 -10.47 12.87
CA ASN A 144 -21.94 -11.45 13.67
C ASN A 144 -20.47 -11.04 13.91
N HIS A 145 -20.14 -9.75 13.83
CA HIS A 145 -18.79 -9.25 14.12
C HIS A 145 -18.49 -9.34 15.63
N VAL A 146 -18.22 -10.56 16.11
CA VAL A 146 -17.82 -10.86 17.49
C VAL A 146 -16.31 -11.01 17.62
N GLN A 147 -15.80 -10.79 18.85
CA GLN A 147 -14.39 -10.97 19.18
C GLN A 147 -13.92 -12.40 18.86
N ASN A 148 -12.72 -12.51 18.28
CA ASN A 148 -12.09 -13.79 17.94
C ASN A 148 -11.53 -14.55 19.16
N LYS A 149 -11.92 -14.16 20.37
CA LYS A 149 -11.42 -14.71 21.63
C LYS A 149 -12.62 -15.03 22.52
N GLY A 150 -12.59 -16.20 23.12
CA GLY A 150 -13.53 -16.62 24.16
C GLY A 150 -12.77 -17.39 25.22
N TRP A 151 -13.30 -17.42 26.44
CA TRP A 151 -12.79 -18.27 27.50
C TRP A 151 -13.14 -19.73 27.17
N GLY A 152 -12.13 -20.60 27.15
CA GLY A 152 -12.29 -22.02 26.83
C GLY A 152 -11.48 -22.88 27.78
N ASN A 153 -11.93 -24.12 27.99
CA ASN A 153 -11.22 -25.07 28.85
C ASN A 153 -10.00 -25.63 28.12
N LYS A 154 -8.86 -25.76 28.81
CA LYS A 154 -7.56 -26.13 28.20
C LYS A 154 -7.59 -27.53 27.57
N ASP A 155 -8.31 -28.45 28.21
CA ASP A 155 -8.47 -29.85 27.78
C ASP A 155 -9.83 -30.11 27.12
N GLY A 156 -10.61 -29.03 26.90
CA GLY A 156 -11.93 -29.11 26.27
C GLY A 156 -11.86 -29.08 24.74
N PRO A 157 -12.97 -29.39 24.05
CA PRO A 157 -13.03 -29.26 22.60
C PRO A 157 -12.74 -27.81 22.18
N PRO A 158 -12.07 -27.59 21.04
CA PRO A 158 -11.80 -26.26 20.54
C PRO A 158 -13.12 -25.49 20.34
N LEU A 159 -13.12 -24.21 20.71
CA LEU A 159 -14.26 -23.31 20.50
C LEU A 159 -14.59 -23.27 18.99
N LYS A 160 -15.71 -23.90 18.61
CA LYS A 160 -16.17 -23.90 17.22
C LYS A 160 -16.83 -22.56 16.89
N ARG A 161 -16.29 -21.85 15.91
CA ARG A 161 -16.92 -20.67 15.33
C ARG A 161 -17.96 -21.10 14.27
N ASN A 162 -19.11 -21.61 14.71
CA ASN A 162 -20.23 -21.86 13.81
C ASN A 162 -21.15 -20.63 13.78
N LEU A 163 -20.68 -19.55 13.17
CA LEU A 163 -21.53 -18.41 12.85
C LEU A 163 -21.64 -18.35 11.32
N SER A 164 -22.86 -18.53 10.80
CA SER A 164 -23.18 -18.15 9.42
C SER A 164 -22.66 -16.73 9.19
N LYS A 165 -22.18 -16.41 7.98
CA LYS A 165 -21.84 -15.02 7.62
C LYS A 165 -23.13 -14.22 7.82
N GLY A 166 -23.24 -13.52 8.95
CA GLY A 166 -24.45 -12.81 9.34
C GLY A 166 -24.87 -11.80 8.28
N GLN A 167 -26.05 -11.22 8.44
CA GLN A 167 -26.49 -10.13 7.56
C GLN A 167 -25.46 -9.01 7.52
N ARG A 168 -25.30 -8.39 6.35
CA ARG A 168 -24.42 -7.24 6.15
C ARG A 168 -25.24 -5.97 6.26
N ILE A 169 -24.79 -5.06 7.10
CA ILE A 169 -25.20 -3.66 7.04
C ILE A 169 -24.20 -2.97 6.12
N ILE A 170 -24.71 -2.40 5.05
CA ILE A 170 -23.95 -1.67 4.04
C ILE A 170 -24.01 -0.19 4.40
N ILE A 171 -22.87 0.47 4.36
CA ILE A 171 -22.73 1.90 4.61
C ILE A 171 -21.99 2.49 3.41
N VAL A 172 -22.60 3.48 2.77
CA VAL A 172 -21.96 4.29 1.71
C VAL A 172 -22.03 5.74 2.13
N HIS A 173 -20.90 6.44 2.01
CA HIS A 173 -20.85 7.86 2.26
C HIS A 173 -19.75 8.54 1.44
N ALA A 174 -19.93 9.84 1.25
CA ALA A 174 -18.94 10.77 0.71
C ALA A 174 -18.52 11.84 1.73
N GLY A 175 -17.26 12.26 1.73
CA GLY A 175 -16.77 13.36 2.56
C GLY A 175 -15.54 14.07 1.99
N SER A 176 -15.35 15.33 2.39
CA SER A 176 -14.20 16.17 2.04
C SER A 176 -13.50 16.67 3.32
N GLU A 177 -12.52 17.57 3.16
CA GLU A 177 -11.88 18.26 4.29
C GLU A 177 -12.86 19.13 5.10
N GLN A 178 -13.99 19.53 4.51
CA GLN A 178 -15.07 20.28 5.19
C GLN A 178 -16.03 19.36 5.98
N GLY A 179 -15.84 18.04 5.91
CA GLY A 179 -16.68 17.05 6.56
C GLY A 179 -17.50 16.23 5.57
N PHE A 180 -18.50 15.54 6.09
CA PHE A 180 -19.37 14.66 5.32
C PHE A 180 -20.35 15.45 4.44
N VAL A 181 -20.58 14.97 3.21
CA VAL A 181 -21.56 15.56 2.30
C VAL A 181 -22.97 15.37 2.90
N PRO A 182 -23.72 16.46 3.17
CA PRO A 182 -25.07 16.35 3.74
C PRO A 182 -25.98 15.46 2.89
N ASN A 183 -26.85 14.69 3.53
CA ASN A 183 -27.83 13.79 2.89
C ASN A 183 -27.23 12.68 1.99
N ALA A 184 -25.91 12.52 1.94
CA ALA A 184 -25.25 11.49 1.14
C ALA A 184 -25.07 10.16 1.88
N LEU A 185 -25.31 10.09 3.19
CA LEU A 185 -25.23 8.82 3.93
C LEU A 185 -26.33 7.86 3.46
N LEU A 186 -25.91 6.68 3.04
CA LEU A 186 -26.80 5.55 2.79
C LEU A 186 -26.40 4.38 3.69
N THR A 187 -27.33 3.94 4.52
CA THR A 187 -27.17 2.74 5.36
C THR A 187 -28.36 1.81 5.17
N TYR A 188 -28.11 0.55 4.84
CA TYR A 188 -29.18 -0.44 4.67
C TYR A 188 -28.71 -1.88 4.93
N LYS A 189 -29.66 -2.78 5.16
CA LYS A 189 -29.39 -4.21 5.35
C LYS A 189 -29.40 -4.91 4.00
N ALA A 190 -28.29 -5.57 3.64
CA ALA A 190 -28.23 -6.41 2.46
C ALA A 190 -29.23 -7.57 2.56
N ASN A 191 -29.89 -7.90 1.45
CA ASN A 191 -30.91 -8.95 1.36
C ASN A 191 -32.13 -8.69 2.25
N SER A 192 -32.44 -7.42 2.53
CA SER A 192 -33.68 -7.02 3.18
C SER A 192 -34.87 -7.19 2.24
N VAL A 193 -36.00 -7.65 2.77
CA VAL A 193 -37.27 -7.80 2.03
C VAL A 193 -37.96 -6.45 1.83
N SER A 194 -37.56 -5.42 2.59
CA SER A 194 -38.15 -4.08 2.55
C SER A 194 -37.11 -2.99 2.31
N GLY A 195 -37.53 -1.94 1.60
CA GLY A 195 -36.76 -0.74 1.29
C GLY A 195 -36.04 -0.82 -0.05
N ASP A 196 -35.94 0.31 -0.75
CA ASP A 196 -35.38 0.51 -2.09
C ASP A 196 -34.00 -0.11 -2.42
N TYR A 197 -33.27 -0.60 -1.41
CA TYR A 197 -31.96 -1.24 -1.54
C TYR A 197 -32.04 -2.65 -0.95
N HIS A 198 -32.18 -3.64 -1.84
CA HIS A 198 -32.46 -5.03 -1.44
C HIS A 198 -31.25 -5.97 -1.55
N SER A 199 -30.22 -5.63 -2.33
CA SER A 199 -29.06 -6.50 -2.61
C SER A 199 -27.76 -5.98 -1.98
N ASN A 200 -26.66 -6.75 -2.06
CA ASN A 200 -25.35 -6.16 -1.78
C ASN A 200 -25.07 -4.96 -2.71
N MET A 201 -24.06 -4.14 -2.40
CA MET A 201 -23.67 -3.06 -3.31
C MET A 201 -23.38 -3.62 -4.70
N ASN A 202 -24.04 -3.04 -5.70
CA ASN A 202 -23.96 -3.39 -7.10
C ASN A 202 -24.05 -2.10 -7.93
N ALA A 203 -23.95 -2.23 -9.25
CA ALA A 203 -23.95 -1.07 -10.14
C ALA A 203 -25.23 -0.24 -10.04
N GLU A 204 -26.39 -0.89 -10.02
CA GLU A 204 -27.70 -0.23 -9.94
C GLU A 204 -27.89 0.54 -8.63
N ASN A 205 -27.56 -0.09 -7.49
CA ASN A 205 -27.64 0.55 -6.17
C ASN A 205 -26.65 1.72 -6.08
N TYR A 206 -25.44 1.54 -6.58
CA TYR A 206 -24.43 2.59 -6.58
C TYR A 206 -24.85 3.78 -7.46
N GLU A 207 -25.36 3.52 -8.67
CA GLU A 207 -25.88 4.55 -9.57
C GLU A 207 -27.07 5.29 -8.95
N LYS A 208 -28.00 4.56 -8.31
CA LYS A 208 -29.13 5.16 -7.60
C LYS A 208 -28.65 6.09 -6.48
N TRP A 209 -27.73 5.62 -5.64
CA TRP A 209 -27.12 6.45 -4.59
C TRP A 209 -26.41 7.67 -5.17
N LEU A 210 -25.65 7.50 -6.25
CA LEU A 210 -24.93 8.57 -6.91
C LEU A 210 -25.89 9.67 -7.40
N LYS A 211 -26.97 9.28 -8.08
CA LYS A 211 -27.96 10.21 -8.66
C LYS A 211 -28.86 10.87 -7.63
N GLU A 212 -29.32 10.12 -6.63
CA GLU A 212 -30.34 10.60 -5.69
C GLU A 212 -29.75 11.23 -4.43
N ARG A 213 -28.53 10.82 -4.03
CA ARG A 213 -27.93 11.21 -2.75
C ARG A 213 -26.65 12.00 -2.93
N LEU A 214 -25.70 11.53 -3.73
CA LEU A 214 -24.41 12.21 -3.83
C LEU A 214 -24.49 13.47 -4.71
N VAL A 215 -24.76 13.32 -6.00
CA VAL A 215 -24.69 14.40 -7.00
C VAL A 215 -25.53 15.62 -6.62
N PRO A 216 -26.79 15.48 -6.14
CA PRO A 216 -27.60 16.64 -5.76
C PRO A 216 -27.06 17.43 -4.56
N ASN A 217 -26.24 16.79 -3.70
CA ASN A 217 -25.71 17.39 -2.49
C ASN A 217 -24.22 17.77 -2.61
N LEU A 218 -23.59 17.54 -3.78
CA LEU A 218 -22.21 17.94 -4.01
C LEU A 218 -22.10 19.46 -4.19
N PRO A 219 -21.07 20.09 -3.61
CA PRO A 219 -20.70 21.44 -3.98
C PRO A 219 -20.43 21.55 -5.49
N PRO A 220 -20.73 22.70 -6.12
CA PRO A 220 -20.44 22.90 -7.53
C PRO A 220 -18.93 22.75 -7.81
N ASN A 221 -18.59 22.26 -8.99
CA ASN A 221 -17.20 22.03 -9.43
C ASN A 221 -16.38 21.07 -8.55
N SER A 222 -17.03 20.21 -7.75
CA SER A 222 -16.34 19.19 -6.96
C SER A 222 -15.57 18.18 -7.82
N VAL A 223 -14.58 17.53 -7.22
CA VAL A 223 -13.85 16.38 -7.75
C VAL A 223 -14.17 15.19 -6.89
N VAL A 224 -14.81 14.16 -7.46
CA VAL A 224 -15.13 12.92 -6.75
C VAL A 224 -14.00 11.92 -6.94
N VAL A 225 -13.51 11.34 -5.85
CA VAL A 225 -12.50 10.29 -5.81
C VAL A 225 -13.15 9.01 -5.34
N LEU A 226 -13.08 7.97 -6.18
CA LEU A 226 -13.57 6.63 -5.94
C LEU A 226 -12.45 5.60 -6.12
N ASP A 227 -12.64 4.40 -5.60
CA ASP A 227 -11.77 3.27 -5.89
C ASP A 227 -12.06 2.67 -7.28
N ASN A 228 -11.40 1.57 -7.65
CA ASN A 228 -11.59 0.93 -8.94
C ASN A 228 -12.44 -0.35 -8.85
N ALA A 229 -13.50 -0.36 -8.04
CA ALA A 229 -14.45 -1.47 -8.03
C ALA A 229 -15.16 -1.61 -9.39
N SER A 230 -15.44 -2.85 -9.80
CA SER A 230 -16.00 -3.14 -11.11
C SER A 230 -17.37 -2.49 -11.34
N TYR A 231 -18.18 -2.36 -10.29
CA TYR A 231 -19.52 -1.77 -10.36
C TYR A 231 -19.52 -0.24 -10.48
N HIS A 232 -18.40 0.44 -10.23
CA HIS A 232 -18.26 1.87 -10.55
C HIS A 232 -18.00 2.14 -12.04
N ASN A 233 -17.55 1.12 -12.77
CA ASN A 233 -17.05 1.24 -14.14
C ASN A 233 -18.00 0.63 -15.17
N VAL A 234 -19.31 0.57 -14.86
CA VAL A 234 -20.30 0.06 -15.80
C VAL A 234 -20.45 1.04 -16.97
N GLN A 235 -20.24 0.51 -18.17
CA GLN A 235 -20.40 1.25 -19.41
C GLN A 235 -21.80 0.98 -19.95
N ASN A 236 -22.58 2.04 -20.18
CA ASN A 236 -23.91 1.94 -20.77
C ASN A 236 -23.88 1.37 -22.19
N ASP A 237 -22.82 1.67 -22.93
CA ASP A 237 -22.67 1.31 -24.34
C ASP A 237 -21.32 0.64 -24.57
N ARG A 238 -21.18 -0.53 -23.94
CA ARG A 238 -19.96 -1.31 -24.01
C ARG A 238 -19.87 -2.00 -25.37
N ALA A 239 -18.71 -1.88 -26.02
CA ALA A 239 -18.40 -2.68 -27.19
C ALA A 239 -18.54 -4.20 -26.87
N PRO A 240 -19.13 -4.98 -27.79
CA PRO A 240 -19.16 -6.43 -27.72
C PRO A 240 -17.75 -7.00 -27.46
N ASN A 241 -17.67 -8.11 -26.73
CA ASN A 241 -16.40 -8.80 -26.53
C ASN A 241 -16.39 -10.14 -27.27
N SER A 242 -15.25 -10.85 -27.26
CA SER A 242 -15.11 -12.13 -27.96
C SER A 242 -16.13 -13.21 -27.52
N ASN A 243 -16.79 -13.07 -26.37
CA ASN A 243 -17.88 -13.94 -25.93
C ASN A 243 -19.28 -13.50 -26.41
N SER A 244 -19.47 -12.24 -26.86
CA SER A 244 -20.75 -11.73 -27.38
C SER A 244 -21.25 -12.52 -28.59
N LYS A 245 -22.57 -12.57 -28.82
CA LYS A 245 -23.12 -13.28 -29.98
C LYS A 245 -22.84 -12.48 -31.27
N LYS A 246 -22.72 -13.18 -32.41
CA LYS A 246 -22.53 -12.53 -33.73
C LYS A 246 -23.59 -11.44 -33.97
N ILE A 247 -24.85 -11.74 -33.66
CA ILE A 247 -25.97 -10.79 -33.85
C ILE A 247 -25.85 -9.55 -32.96
N GLU A 248 -25.32 -9.68 -31.75
CA GLU A 248 -25.09 -8.55 -30.85
C GLU A 248 -23.94 -7.68 -31.37
N MET A 249 -22.90 -8.30 -31.93
CA MET A 249 -21.80 -7.57 -32.59
C MET A 249 -22.30 -6.76 -33.79
N GLN A 250 -23.06 -7.39 -34.68
CA GLN A 250 -23.63 -6.74 -35.85
C GLN A 250 -24.59 -5.60 -35.47
N ARG A 251 -25.44 -5.81 -34.45
CA ARG A 251 -26.33 -4.77 -33.95
C ARG A 251 -25.53 -3.57 -33.43
N TRP A 252 -24.53 -3.81 -32.60
CA TRP A 252 -23.69 -2.74 -32.07
C TRP A 252 -22.93 -1.97 -33.16
N LEU A 253 -22.35 -2.68 -34.14
CA LEU A 253 -21.69 -2.06 -35.29
C LEU A 253 -22.66 -1.20 -36.11
N THR A 254 -23.89 -1.68 -36.31
CA THR A 254 -24.95 -0.92 -36.98
C THR A 254 -25.32 0.34 -36.20
N GLU A 255 -25.55 0.22 -34.88
CA GLU A 255 -25.86 1.36 -34.00
C GLU A 255 -24.73 2.40 -33.96
N LYS A 256 -23.48 1.96 -34.15
CA LYS A 256 -22.29 2.82 -34.22
C LYS A 256 -21.96 3.33 -35.62
N ASN A 257 -22.76 2.99 -36.63
CA ASN A 257 -22.50 3.31 -38.04
C ASN A 257 -21.12 2.83 -38.52
N ILE A 258 -20.69 1.66 -38.06
CA ILE A 258 -19.44 1.01 -38.49
C ILE A 258 -19.79 0.01 -39.60
N ALA A 259 -19.15 0.14 -40.76
CA ALA A 259 -19.40 -0.74 -41.89
C ALA A 259 -18.92 -2.17 -41.62
N PHE A 260 -19.77 -3.15 -41.89
CA PHE A 260 -19.44 -4.57 -41.87
C PHE A 260 -20.27 -5.32 -42.91
N ASN A 261 -19.80 -6.50 -43.33
CA ASN A 261 -20.57 -7.41 -44.18
C ASN A 261 -21.34 -8.42 -43.32
N GLN A 262 -22.62 -8.65 -43.61
CA GLN A 262 -23.48 -9.57 -42.84
C GLN A 262 -22.95 -11.02 -42.82
N ASP A 263 -22.20 -11.41 -43.85
CA ASP A 263 -21.63 -12.75 -43.96
C ASP A 263 -20.34 -12.92 -43.12
N MET A 264 -19.76 -11.84 -42.60
CA MET A 264 -18.55 -11.88 -41.79
C MET A 264 -18.71 -12.85 -40.61
N LYS A 265 -17.69 -13.67 -40.38
CA LYS A 265 -17.63 -14.56 -39.22
C LYS A 265 -17.49 -13.73 -37.95
N LYS A 266 -17.87 -14.32 -36.82
CA LYS A 266 -17.78 -13.67 -35.50
C LYS A 266 -16.37 -13.12 -35.21
N ILE A 267 -15.32 -13.81 -35.66
CA ILE A 267 -13.94 -13.36 -35.45
C ILE A 267 -13.61 -12.12 -36.29
N GLU A 268 -14.09 -12.05 -37.53
CA GLU A 268 -13.90 -10.92 -38.44
C GLU A 268 -14.67 -9.67 -37.99
N LEU A 269 -15.80 -9.86 -37.27
CA LEU A 269 -16.56 -8.75 -36.67
C LEU A 269 -15.96 -8.24 -35.35
N TYR A 270 -15.04 -9.00 -34.75
CA TYR A 270 -14.42 -8.65 -33.47
C TYR A 270 -13.09 -7.91 -33.66
N ASP A 271 -12.34 -8.26 -34.71
CA ASP A 271 -11.12 -7.59 -35.13
C ASP A 271 -11.39 -6.16 -35.65
#